data_AF-A0A920GH70-F1
#
_entry.id   AF-A0A920GH70-F1
#
_cell.length_a   1.000
_cell.length_b   1.000
_cell.length_c   1.000
_cell.angle_alpha   90.00
_cell.angle_beta   90.00
_cell.angle_gamma   90.00
#
_symmetry.space_group_name_H-M   'P 1'
#
loop_
_entity.id
_entity.type
_entity.pdbx_description
1 polymer ?
#
loop_
_entity_poly.entity_id
_entity_poly.type
_entity_poly.pdbx_seq_one_letter_code
_entity_poly.pdbx_strand_id
1 'polypeptide(L)'
;MFLAVTVIDVCLNFTGLSKFVAIDVLRFLLSFDLGGEGAIIFQFLALLMTMLLAVLLGMGMPAVPAYINVALLMGPLLVGLGIATFTAHMFIFYFAVASAITPPVALAAFAASTITKLNRWPQVSVQLDLEL
;
A
#
# COMPACT_ATOMS: atom_id res chain seq x y z
N MET A 1 6.96 -0.38 -17.09
CA MET A 1 6.28 -0.19 -15.77
C MET A 1 4.77 -0.20 -15.93
N PHE A 2 4.18 0.78 -16.64
CA PHE A 2 2.72 0.82 -16.87
C PHE A 2 2.18 -0.40 -17.64
N LEU A 3 2.91 -0.92 -18.63
CA LEU A 3 2.49 -2.12 -19.37
C LEU A 3 2.41 -3.36 -18.46
N ALA A 4 3.35 -3.52 -17.52
CA ALA A 4 3.34 -4.63 -16.57
C ALA A 4 2.14 -4.52 -15.61
N VAL A 5 1.85 -3.32 -15.10
CA VAL A 5 0.71 -3.11 -14.18
C VAL A 5 -0.63 -3.38 -14.85
N THR A 6 -0.79 -3.02 -16.13
CA THR A 6 -2.01 -3.31 -16.88
C THR A 6 -2.20 -4.80 -17.17
N VAL A 7 -1.11 -5.56 -17.38
CA VAL A 7 -1.18 -7.02 -17.54
C VAL A 7 -1.61 -7.68 -16.24
N ILE A 8 -1.06 -7.23 -15.11
CA ILE A 8 -1.44 -7.72 -13.77
C ILE A 8 -2.92 -7.42 -13.49
N ASP A 9 -3.38 -6.20 -13.76
CA ASP A 9 -4.79 -5.81 -13.64
C ASP A 9 -5.70 -6.73 -14.46
N VAL A 10 -5.42 -6.89 -15.77
CA VAL A 10 -6.21 -7.74 -16.66
C VAL A 10 -6.25 -9.18 -16.16
N CYS A 11 -5.13 -9.74 -15.70
CA CYS A 11 -5.09 -11.11 -15.15
C CYS A 11 -5.89 -11.24 -13.85
N LEU A 12 -5.81 -10.27 -12.94
CA LEU A 12 -6.55 -10.28 -11.67
C LEU A 12 -8.05 -10.09 -11.87
N ASN A 13 -8.44 -9.27 -12.85
CA ASN A 13 -9.85 -9.06 -13.20
C ASN A 13 -10.44 -10.29 -13.91
N PHE A 14 -9.71 -10.91 -14.84
CA PHE A 14 -10.15 -12.14 -15.52
C PHE A 14 -10.30 -13.33 -14.57
N THR A 15 -9.44 -13.42 -13.55
CA THR A 15 -9.51 -14.49 -12.53
C THR A 15 -10.50 -14.18 -11.40
N GLY A 16 -11.01 -12.94 -11.33
CA GLY A 16 -11.84 -12.48 -10.22
C GLY A 16 -11.12 -12.43 -8.87
N LEU A 17 -9.81 -12.69 -8.84
CA LEU A 17 -9.02 -12.86 -7.61
C LEU A 17 -9.09 -11.63 -6.71
N SER A 18 -9.04 -10.42 -7.28
CA SER A 18 -9.17 -9.18 -6.52
C SER A 18 -10.46 -9.11 -5.71
N LYS A 19 -11.55 -9.63 -6.27
CA LYS A 19 -12.86 -9.64 -5.60
C LYS A 19 -12.93 -10.73 -4.54
N PHE A 20 -12.33 -11.89 -4.79
CA PHE A 20 -12.26 -12.97 -3.79
C PHE A 20 -11.39 -12.59 -2.60
N VAL A 21 -10.20 -12.03 -2.82
CA VAL A 21 -9.30 -11.56 -1.75
C VAL A 21 -9.98 -10.48 -0.91
N ALA A 22 -10.65 -9.51 -1.54
CA ALA A 22 -11.39 -8.49 -0.81
C ALA A 22 -12.51 -9.07 0.06
N ILE A 23 -13.30 -10.02 -0.47
CA ILE A 23 -14.38 -10.66 0.29
C ILE A 23 -13.81 -11.54 1.42
N ASP A 24 -12.69 -12.22 1.21
CA ASP A 24 -12.08 -13.12 2.20
C ASP A 24 -11.48 -12.33 3.37
N VAL A 25 -10.74 -11.25 3.07
CA VAL A 25 -10.24 -10.31 4.08
C VAL A 25 -11.40 -9.62 4.80
N LEU A 26 -12.46 -9.24 4.09
CA LEU A 26 -13.67 -8.66 4.70
C LEU A 26 -14.37 -9.66 5.62
N ARG A 27 -14.49 -10.93 5.22
CA ARG A 27 -15.08 -12.00 6.04
C ARG A 27 -14.23 -12.32 7.26
N PHE A 28 -12.91 -12.31 7.12
CA PHE A 28 -12.00 -12.46 8.25
C PHE A 28 -12.18 -11.32 9.25
N LEU A 29 -12.27 -10.08 8.77
CA LEU A 29 -12.45 -8.90 9.61
C LEU A 29 -13.85 -8.90 10.28
N LEU A 30 -14.89 -9.33 9.57
CA LEU A 30 -16.24 -9.54 10.11
C LEU A 30 -16.33 -10.75 11.07
N SER A 31 -15.49 -11.79 10.91
CA SER A 31 -15.45 -12.91 11.86
C SER A 31 -14.86 -12.52 13.21
N PHE A 32 -14.00 -11.49 13.23
CA PHE A 32 -13.51 -10.88 14.47
C PHE A 32 -14.58 -10.00 15.15
N ASP A 33 -15.70 -9.70 14.48
CA ASP A 33 -16.86 -8.95 14.98
C ASP A 33 -17.96 -9.85 15.59
N LEU A 34 -17.60 -10.98 16.20
CA LEU A 34 -18.56 -11.83 16.93
C LEU A 34 -19.09 -11.19 18.24
N GLY A 35 -19.03 -9.85 18.37
CA GLY A 35 -19.28 -9.09 19.58
C GLY A 35 -19.79 -7.66 19.37
N GLY A 36 -20.62 -7.43 18.36
CA GLY A 36 -21.82 -6.56 18.45
C GLY A 36 -21.72 -5.03 18.64
N GLU A 37 -20.56 -4.41 18.89
CA GLU A 37 -20.53 -2.96 19.22
C GLU A 37 -19.54 -2.11 18.42
N GLY A 38 -18.86 -2.66 17.41
CA GLY A 38 -17.62 -2.09 16.89
C GLY A 38 -17.60 -1.55 15.45
N ALA A 39 -18.72 -1.19 14.80
CA ALA A 39 -18.74 -0.82 13.36
C ALA A 39 -17.63 0.18 12.93
N ILE A 40 -17.31 1.14 13.80
CA ILE A 40 -16.21 2.12 13.62
C ILE A 40 -14.81 1.49 13.77
N ILE A 41 -14.61 0.58 14.72
CA ILE A 41 -13.31 -0.07 15.00
C ILE A 41 -12.89 -0.95 13.83
N PHE A 42 -13.84 -1.64 13.19
CA PHE A 42 -13.59 -2.48 12.01
C PHE A 42 -13.19 -1.67 10.78
N GLN A 43 -13.83 -0.52 10.55
CA GLN A 43 -13.43 0.39 9.47
C GLN A 43 -12.01 0.95 9.70
N PHE A 44 -11.67 1.34 10.93
CA PHE A 44 -10.30 1.75 11.26
C PHE A 44 -9.28 0.63 11.07
N LEU A 45 -9.62 -0.61 11.46
CA LEU A 45 -8.74 -1.77 11.28
C LEU A 45 -8.52 -2.10 9.80
N ALA A 46 -9.56 -2.01 8.97
CA ALA A 46 -9.47 -2.20 7.53
C ALA A 46 -8.59 -1.12 6.85
N LEU A 47 -8.74 0.14 7.27
CA LEU A 47 -7.91 1.25 6.81
C LEU A 47 -6.43 1.05 7.23
N LEU A 48 -6.18 0.55 8.45
CA LEU A 48 -4.84 0.23 8.94
C LEU A 48 -4.18 -0.91 8.16
N MET A 49 -4.93 -1.98 7.87
CA MET A 49 -4.45 -3.07 7.01
C MET A 49 -4.15 -2.59 5.58
N THR A 50 -4.98 -1.69 5.06
CA THR A 50 -4.77 -1.07 3.74
C THR A 50 -3.52 -0.19 3.73
N MET A 51 -3.26 0.56 4.80
CA MET A 51 -2.02 1.32 4.98
C MET A 51 -0.80 0.39 5.00
N LEU A 52 -0.82 -0.70 5.77
CA LEU A 52 0.29 -1.66 5.83
C LEU A 52 0.57 -2.28 4.46
N LEU A 53 -0.47 -2.69 3.74
CA LEU A 53 -0.32 -3.20 2.37
C LEU A 53 0.25 -2.14 1.43
N ALA A 54 -0.22 -0.90 1.52
CA ALA A 54 0.28 0.19 0.69
C ALA A 54 1.76 0.48 0.93
N VAL A 55 2.21 0.40 2.18
CA VAL A 55 3.63 0.52 2.53
C VAL A 55 4.42 -0.66 1.99
N LEU A 56 4.02 -1.90 2.29
CA LEU A 56 4.72 -3.13 1.85
C LEU A 56 4.80 -3.28 0.33
N LEU A 57 3.68 -3.09 -0.38
CA LEU A 57 3.65 -3.14 -1.85
C LEU A 57 4.32 -1.92 -2.50
N GLY A 58 4.42 -0.80 -1.78
CA GLY A 58 5.08 0.42 -2.25
C GLY A 58 6.60 0.39 -2.19
N MET A 59 7.20 -0.49 -1.38
CA MET A 59 8.66 -0.60 -1.25
C MET A 59 9.25 -1.29 -2.49
N GLY A 60 9.64 -0.51 -3.50
CA GLY A 60 10.37 -1.03 -4.68
C GLY A 60 9.73 -0.72 -6.04
N MET A 61 8.61 0.02 -6.06
CA MET A 61 7.94 0.43 -7.29
C MET A 61 7.71 1.95 -7.28
N PRO A 62 7.65 2.64 -8.44
CA PRO A 62 7.26 4.05 -8.47
C PRO A 62 5.87 4.27 -7.84
N ALA A 63 5.62 5.45 -7.27
CA ALA A 63 4.39 5.74 -6.51
C ALA A 63 3.09 5.49 -7.32
N VAL A 64 3.12 5.72 -8.63
CA VAL A 64 1.97 5.52 -9.53
C VAL A 64 1.59 4.04 -9.69
N PRO A 65 2.49 3.11 -10.08
CA PRO A 65 2.16 1.68 -10.14
C PRO A 65 1.90 1.06 -8.76
N ALA A 66 2.51 1.56 -7.69
CA ALA A 66 2.18 1.14 -6.31
C ALA A 66 0.71 1.43 -5.97
N TYR A 67 0.24 2.65 -6.26
CA TYR A 67 -1.16 3.02 -6.09
C TYR A 67 -2.11 2.09 -6.86
N ILE A 68 -1.84 1.83 -8.15
CA ILE A 68 -2.72 1.02 -9.01
C ILE A 68 -2.87 -0.40 -8.45
N ASN A 69 -1.75 -1.04 -8.06
CA ASN A 69 -1.77 -2.38 -7.50
C ASN A 69 -2.54 -2.46 -6.17
N VAL A 70 -2.35 -1.48 -5.30
CA VAL A 70 -3.06 -1.45 -4.00
C VAL A 70 -4.54 -1.13 -4.22
N ALA A 71 -4.88 -0.22 -5.13
CA ALA A 71 -6.27 0.11 -5.47
C ALA A 71 -7.02 -1.09 -6.08
N LEU A 72 -6.32 -1.96 -6.82
CA LEU A 72 -6.89 -3.19 -7.37
C LEU A 72 -7.25 -4.22 -6.30
N LEU A 73 -6.43 -4.34 -5.25
CA LEU A 73 -6.62 -5.31 -4.18
C LEU A 73 -7.55 -4.76 -3.08
N MET A 74 -7.32 -3.51 -2.66
CA MET A 74 -8.00 -2.89 -1.51
C MET A 74 -9.17 -1.97 -1.91
N GLY A 75 -9.25 -1.52 -3.16
CA GLY A 75 -10.43 -0.81 -3.66
C GLY A 75 -11.74 -1.59 -3.46
N PRO A 76 -11.85 -2.85 -3.91
CA PRO A 76 -13.05 -3.64 -3.67
C PRO A 76 -13.30 -3.96 -2.18
N LEU A 77 -12.25 -4.01 -1.35
CA LEU A 77 -12.38 -4.17 0.11
C LEU A 77 -13.07 -2.96 0.73
N LEU A 78 -12.55 -1.74 0.50
CA LEU A 78 -13.06 -0.52 1.11
C LEU A 78 -14.48 -0.19 0.64
N VAL A 79 -14.76 -0.42 -0.65
CA VAL A 79 -16.12 -0.23 -1.20
C VAL A 79 -17.08 -1.27 -0.63
N GLY A 80 -16.62 -2.50 -0.39
CA GLY A 80 -17.40 -3.55 0.28
C GLY A 80 -17.72 -3.24 1.75
N LEU A 81 -16.90 -2.41 2.41
CA LEU A 81 -17.10 -1.89 3.78
C LEU A 81 -18.08 -0.69 3.84
N GLY A 82 -18.65 -0.28 2.71
CA GLY A 82 -19.56 0.86 2.63
C GLY A 82 -18.88 2.24 2.58
N ILE A 83 -17.56 2.29 2.38
CA ILE A 83 -16.83 3.56 2.18
C ILE A 83 -17.09 4.05 0.75
N ALA A 84 -17.34 5.35 0.58
CA ALA A 84 -17.50 5.96 -0.74
C ALA A 84 -16.28 5.67 -1.62
N THR A 85 -16.52 5.29 -2.88
CA THR A 85 -15.48 4.92 -3.86
C THR A 85 -14.40 5.99 -4.01
N PHE A 86 -14.82 7.26 -4.07
CA PHE A 86 -13.91 8.40 -4.17
C PHE A 86 -12.99 8.52 -2.96
N THR A 87 -13.55 8.38 -1.74
CA THR A 87 -12.79 8.43 -0.49
C THR A 87 -11.81 7.26 -0.38
N ALA A 88 -12.22 6.06 -0.79
CA ALA A 88 -11.36 4.88 -0.78
C ALA A 88 -10.13 5.05 -1.69
N HIS A 89 -10.33 5.52 -2.93
CA HIS A 89 -9.23 5.75 -3.85
C HIS A 89 -8.29 6.88 -3.41
N MET A 90 -8.83 7.98 -2.87
CA MET A 90 -8.00 9.07 -2.34
C MET A 90 -7.20 8.66 -1.10
N PHE A 91 -7.78 7.82 -0.23
CA PHE A 91 -7.06 7.25 0.91
C PHE A 91 -5.87 6.39 0.47
N ILE A 92 -6.11 5.44 -0.44
CA ILE A 92 -5.06 4.56 -0.97
C ILE A 92 -3.97 5.37 -1.69
N PHE A 93 -4.37 6.38 -2.48
CA PHE A 93 -3.44 7.27 -3.16
C PHE A 93 -2.54 8.03 -2.17
N TYR A 94 -3.12 8.59 -1.10
CA TYR A 94 -2.37 9.31 -0.08
C TYR A 94 -1.31 8.42 0.59
N PHE A 95 -1.68 7.21 1.02
CA PHE A 95 -0.74 6.30 1.68
C PHE A 95 0.29 5.70 0.72
N ALA A 96 -0.05 5.49 -0.55
CA ALA A 96 0.91 5.06 -1.57
C ALA A 96 2.00 6.12 -1.82
N VAL A 97 1.66 7.41 -1.79
CA VAL A 97 2.65 8.50 -1.93
C VAL A 97 3.45 8.69 -0.64
N ALA A 98 2.80 8.62 0.52
CA ALA A 98 3.46 8.77 1.83
C ALA A 98 4.43 7.62 2.17
N SER A 99 4.21 6.42 1.62
CA SER A 99 5.07 5.23 1.77
C SER A 99 6.54 5.50 1.43
N ALA A 100 6.82 6.32 0.41
CA ALA A 100 8.19 6.70 0.02
C ALA A 100 8.93 7.57 1.05
N ILE A 101 8.21 8.14 2.03
CA ILE A 101 8.74 9.03 3.07
C ILE A 101 8.95 8.28 4.39
N THR A 102 8.28 7.14 4.58
CA THR A 102 8.36 6.42 5.86
C THR A 102 9.75 5.82 6.11
N PRO A 103 10.28 5.88 7.37
CA PRO A 103 11.63 5.45 7.75
C PRO A 103 12.15 4.11 7.22
N PRO A 104 11.34 3.04 7.00
CA PRO A 104 11.85 1.76 6.47
C PRO A 104 12.40 1.81 5.03
N VAL A 105 12.12 2.85 4.22
CA VAL A 105 12.45 2.88 2.78
C VAL A 105 12.98 4.23 2.31
N ALA A 106 13.65 4.99 3.19
CA ALA A 106 14.00 6.40 3.02
C ALA A 106 14.97 6.71 1.84
N LEU A 107 14.55 6.42 0.61
CA LEU A 107 15.20 6.76 -0.66
C LEU A 107 15.32 8.27 -0.83
N ALA A 108 14.36 9.05 -0.31
CA ALA A 108 14.42 10.51 -0.33
C ALA A 108 15.55 11.06 0.57
N ALA A 109 15.75 10.48 1.76
CA ALA A 109 16.87 10.83 2.63
C ALA A 109 18.20 10.36 2.03
N PHE A 110 18.20 9.19 1.37
CA PHE A 110 19.35 8.69 0.63
C PHE A 110 19.75 9.64 -0.52
N ALA A 111 18.80 10.06 -1.37
CA ALA A 111 19.04 11.02 -2.45
C ALA A 111 19.44 12.43 -1.96
N ALA A 112 18.91 12.88 -0.82
CA ALA A 112 19.34 14.15 -0.21
C ALA A 112 20.76 14.07 0.38
N SER A 113 21.17 12.89 0.88
CA SER A 113 22.51 12.68 1.44
C SER A 113 23.61 12.70 0.40
N THR A 114 23.36 12.23 -0.83
CA THR A 114 24.34 12.28 -1.93
C THR A 114 24.61 13.73 -2.37
N ILE A 115 23.60 14.60 -2.31
CA ILE A 115 23.72 16.03 -2.61
C ILE A 115 24.43 16.78 -1.47
N THR A 116 24.22 16.39 -0.22
CA THR A 116 24.75 17.09 0.97
C THR A 116 26.06 16.53 1.52
N LYS A 117 26.65 15.48 0.91
CA LYS A 117 27.89 14.81 1.35
C LYS A 117 27.90 14.39 2.84
N LEU A 118 26.73 14.20 3.44
CA LEU A 118 26.59 13.82 4.85
C LEU A 118 26.77 12.30 4.99
N ASN A 119 28.03 11.87 5.06
CA ASN A 119 28.49 10.49 5.25
C ASN A 119 28.26 9.93 6.68
N ARG A 120 27.25 10.42 7.42
CA ARG A 120 27.18 10.27 8.89
C ARG A 120 26.08 9.36 9.43
N TRP A 121 25.26 8.73 8.58
CA TRP A 121 24.21 7.81 9.04
C TRP A 121 24.53 6.35 8.67
N PRO A 122 24.43 5.38 9.63
CA PRO A 122 24.75 3.97 9.38
C PRO A 122 23.94 3.33 8.25
N GLN A 123 22.74 3.85 7.97
CA GLN A 123 21.84 3.37 6.91
C GLN A 123 22.30 3.78 5.51
N VAL A 124 23.13 4.83 5.39
CA VAL A 124 23.57 5.40 4.10
C VAL A 124 24.92 4.79 3.67
N SER A 125 25.80 4.47 4.62
CA SER A 125 27.12 3.89 4.32
C SER A 125 27.05 2.48 3.73
N VAL A 126 26.13 1.63 4.21
CA VAL A 126 26.02 0.23 3.75
C VAL A 126 25.54 0.11 2.30
N GLN A 127 24.71 1.06 1.83
CA GLN A 127 24.22 1.06 0.45
C GLN A 127 25.23 1.65 -0.54
N LEU A 128 26.15 2.53 -0.09
CA LEU A 128 27.22 3.07 -0.95
C LEU A 128 28.34 2.05 -1.21
N ASP A 129 28.60 1.14 -0.27
CA ASP A 129 29.60 0.07 -0.43
C ASP A 129 29.13 -1.07 -1.36
N LEU A 130 27.83 -1.16 -1.68
CA LEU A 130 27.28 -2.17 -2.59
C LEU A 130 27.22 -1.71 -4.06
N GLU A 131 27.51 -0.43 -4.33
CA GLU A 131 27.50 0.17 -5.69
C GLU A 131 28.90 0.57 -6.18
N LEU A 132 29.97 0.20 -5.45
CA LEU A 132 31.39 0.35 -5.81
C LEU A 132 32.07 -1.02 -5.91
#